data_AF-A0A522VFY3-F1
#
_entry.id   AF-A0A522VFY3-F1
#
_cell.length_a   1.000
_cell.length_b   1.000
_cell.length_c   1.000
_cell.angle_alpha   90.00
_cell.angle_beta   90.00
_cell.angle_gamma   90.00
#
_symmetry.space_group_name_H-M   'P 1'
#
loop_
_entity.id
_entity.type
_entity.pdbx_description
1 polymer ?
#
loop_
_entity_poly.entity_id
_entity_poly.type
_entity_poly.pdbx_seq_one_letter_code
_entity_poly.pdbx_strand_id
1 'polypeptide(L)'
;MGEVVKVKAGFARNFLLPRKKALRATKENLAFFESQRVHLEANNLKRREEAQYVAAKMDGLALVMVRQAGESGHLYGSVSARDIADAIEAQGFKVERSQVQLDQPLKVLGQTSVKVSLHPEVAVQVSVTIARSQEEADREAKAAVQAAEVAAEVVHEEEAAPAEEA
;
A
#
# COMPACT_ATOMS: atom_id res chain seq x y z
N MET A 1 1.76 20.67 5.48
CA MET A 1 0.84 21.33 6.45
C MET A 1 0.94 22.84 6.24
N GLY A 2 -0.09 23.61 6.66
CA GLY A 2 -0.36 24.99 6.19
C GLY A 2 0.83 25.94 6.11
N GLU A 3 0.80 26.81 5.10
CA GLU A 3 1.86 27.72 4.72
C GLU A 3 1.36 29.17 4.69
N VAL A 4 2.21 30.11 5.07
CA VAL A 4 1.92 31.55 4.94
C VAL A 4 2.22 31.98 3.51
N VAL A 5 1.19 32.01 2.67
CA VAL A 5 1.31 32.41 1.26
C VAL A 5 0.79 33.82 1.00
N LYS A 6 1.53 34.59 0.19
CA LYS A 6 1.10 35.92 -0.24
C LYS A 6 0.18 35.80 -1.47
N VAL A 7 -1.07 36.21 -1.31
CA VAL A 7 -2.09 36.17 -2.38
C VAL A 7 -2.64 37.55 -2.70
N LYS A 8 -3.19 37.72 -3.91
CA LYS A 8 -3.90 38.95 -4.30
C LYS A 8 -5.15 39.15 -3.44
N ALA A 9 -5.40 40.40 -3.03
CA ALA A 9 -6.50 40.75 -2.12
C ALA A 9 -7.88 40.30 -2.62
N GLY A 10 -8.14 40.39 -3.93
CA GLY A 10 -9.39 39.93 -4.53
C GLY A 10 -9.60 38.41 -4.41
N PHE A 11 -8.55 37.62 -4.59
CA PHE A 11 -8.61 36.16 -4.46
C PHE A 11 -8.83 35.73 -3.00
N ALA A 12 -8.15 36.40 -2.05
CA ALA A 12 -8.38 36.17 -0.62
C ALA A 12 -9.83 36.47 -0.22
N ARG A 13 -10.37 37.61 -0.67
CA ARG A 13 -11.71 38.09 -0.28
C ARG A 13 -12.85 37.29 -0.89
N ASN A 14 -12.74 36.94 -2.18
CA ASN A 14 -13.87 36.35 -2.92
C ASN A 14 -13.86 34.82 -2.92
N PHE A 15 -12.69 34.19 -2.76
CA PHE A 15 -12.55 32.74 -2.89
C PHE A 15 -12.09 32.06 -1.60
N LEU A 16 -10.98 32.51 -1.01
CA LEU A 16 -10.35 31.79 0.10
C LEU A 16 -11.08 31.96 1.44
N LEU A 17 -11.43 33.20 1.81
CA LEU A 17 -12.10 33.50 3.09
C LEU A 17 -13.54 32.97 3.14
N PRO A 18 -14.41 33.15 2.12
CA PRO A 18 -15.79 32.67 2.19
C PRO A 18 -15.88 31.15 2.21
N ARG A 19 -14.94 30.45 1.56
CA ARG A 19 -14.88 28.98 1.53
C ARG A 19 -14.10 28.39 2.71
N LYS A 20 -13.66 29.21 3.67
CA LYS A 20 -12.87 28.80 4.85
C LYS A 20 -11.61 28.01 4.50
N LYS A 21 -11.01 28.30 3.33
CA LYS A 21 -9.78 27.63 2.86
C LYS A 21 -8.50 28.30 3.38
N ALA A 22 -8.59 29.51 3.93
CA ALA A 22 -7.48 30.24 4.51
C ALA A 22 -7.94 31.14 5.66
N LEU A 23 -7.01 31.50 6.54
CA LEU A 23 -7.19 32.50 7.58
C LEU A 23 -6.33 33.73 7.26
N ARG A 24 -6.73 34.90 7.76
CA ARG A 24 -5.86 36.09 7.69
C ARG A 24 -4.65 35.87 8.58
N ALA A 25 -3.48 36.26 8.10
CA ALA A 25 -2.22 36.20 8.86
C ALA A 25 -2.15 37.31 9.92
N THR A 26 -3.07 37.30 10.89
CA THR A 26 -3.01 38.12 12.10
C THR A 26 -2.22 37.39 13.19
N LYS A 27 -1.62 38.13 14.14
CA LYS A 27 -0.82 37.53 15.23
C LYS A 27 -1.60 36.49 16.04
N GLU A 28 -2.88 36.75 16.30
CA GLU A 28 -3.78 35.82 17.00
C GLU A 28 -4.00 34.52 16.20
N ASN A 29 -4.25 34.63 14.89
CA ASN A 29 -4.47 33.46 14.03
C ASN A 29 -3.18 32.66 13.82
N LEU A 30 -2.03 33.32 13.81
CA LEU A 30 -0.71 32.67 13.77
C LEU A 30 -0.48 31.84 15.04
N ALA A 31 -0.67 32.43 16.22
CA ALA A 31 -0.53 31.70 17.49
C ALA A 31 -1.53 30.52 17.60
N PHE A 32 -2.77 30.72 17.17
CA PHE A 32 -3.79 29.66 17.12
C PHE A 32 -3.46 28.55 16.11
N PHE A 33 -2.80 28.89 14.99
CA PHE A 33 -2.34 27.90 14.04
C PHE A 33 -1.15 27.10 14.58
N GLU A 34 -0.22 27.75 15.28
CA GLU A 34 0.93 27.09 15.90
C GLU A 34 0.49 26.08 16.96
N SER A 35 -0.46 26.43 17.84
CA SER A 35 -1.00 25.50 18.83
C SER A 35 -1.69 24.31 18.17
N GLN A 36 -2.50 24.55 17.14
CA GLN A 36 -3.14 23.46 16.39
C GLN A 36 -2.13 22.62 15.61
N ARG A 37 -1.05 23.21 15.10
CA ARG A 37 -0.01 22.49 14.36
C ARG A 37 0.63 21.42 15.24
N VAL A 38 0.95 21.76 16.49
CA VAL A 38 1.51 20.79 17.45
C VAL A 38 0.54 19.63 17.70
N HIS A 39 -0.76 19.91 17.87
CA HIS A 39 -1.76 18.84 18.03
C HIS A 39 -1.91 17.98 16.76
N LEU A 40 -1.90 18.60 15.58
CA LEU A 40 -1.99 17.90 14.29
C LEU A 40 -0.77 17.02 14.04
N GLU A 41 0.42 17.49 14.39
CA GLU A 41 1.68 16.75 14.30
C GLU A 41 1.69 15.57 15.26
N ALA A 42 1.32 15.79 16.54
CA ALA A 42 1.19 14.70 17.50
C ALA A 42 0.18 13.63 17.05
N ASN A 43 -0.96 14.04 16.50
CA ASN A 43 -1.96 13.12 15.95
C ASN A 43 -1.51 12.44 14.65
N ASN A 44 -0.63 13.07 13.87
CA ASN A 44 -0.03 12.45 12.70
C ASN A 44 0.99 11.39 13.12
N LEU A 45 1.84 11.70 14.10
CA LEU A 45 2.83 10.78 14.62
C LEU A 45 2.20 9.51 15.20
N LYS A 46 1.15 9.65 16.03
CA LYS A 46 0.39 8.52 16.58
C LYS A 46 -0.20 7.63 15.48
N ARG A 47 -0.84 8.24 14.47
CA ARG A 47 -1.41 7.47 13.35
C ARG A 47 -0.34 6.80 12.50
N ARG A 48 0.84 7.42 12.36
CA ARG A 48 1.98 6.82 11.67
C ARG A 48 2.50 5.61 12.43
N GLU A 49 2.64 5.70 13.75
CA GLU A 49 3.08 4.59 14.61
C GLU A 49 2.08 3.42 14.57
N GLU A 50 0.78 3.71 14.68
CA GLU A 50 -0.28 2.71 14.52
C GLU A 50 -0.22 2.03 13.13
N ALA A 51 -0.02 2.83 12.07
CA ALA A 51 0.11 2.32 10.71
C ALA A 51 1.38 1.47 10.51
N GLN A 52 2.50 1.83 11.15
CA GLN A 52 3.74 1.04 11.12
C GLN A 52 3.56 -0.32 11.80
N TYR A 53 2.83 -0.34 12.93
CA TYR A 53 2.53 -1.59 13.62
C TYR A 53 1.63 -2.51 12.80
N VAL A 54 0.61 -1.95 12.14
CA VAL A 54 -0.23 -2.70 11.20
C VAL A 54 0.60 -3.15 9.99
N ALA A 55 1.48 -2.30 9.47
CA ALA A 55 2.33 -2.61 8.34
C ALA A 55 3.24 -3.81 8.61
N ALA A 56 3.89 -3.84 9.78
CA ALA A 56 4.73 -4.97 10.19
C ALA A 56 3.97 -6.30 10.30
N LYS A 57 2.65 -6.26 10.60
CA LYS A 57 1.81 -7.47 10.62
C LYS A 57 1.32 -7.90 9.25
N MET A 58 1.21 -6.95 8.33
CA MET A 58 0.80 -7.19 6.96
C MET A 58 1.98 -7.56 6.05
N ASP A 59 3.21 -7.34 6.50
CA ASP A 59 4.41 -7.70 5.74
C ASP A 59 4.53 -9.22 5.63
N GLY A 60 4.67 -9.72 4.40
CA GLY A 60 4.65 -11.15 4.08
C GLY A 60 3.24 -11.78 4.00
N LEU A 61 2.18 -10.99 4.06
CA LEU A 61 0.82 -11.49 3.91
C LEU A 61 0.58 -11.92 2.46
N ALA A 62 0.26 -13.20 2.27
CA ALA A 62 -0.08 -13.79 0.98
C ALA A 62 -1.60 -13.99 0.89
N LEU A 63 -2.20 -13.37 -0.13
CA LEU A 63 -3.62 -13.50 -0.43
C LEU A 63 -3.80 -14.46 -1.59
N VAL A 64 -4.60 -15.49 -1.38
CA VAL A 64 -5.02 -16.41 -2.44
C VAL A 64 -6.44 -16.06 -2.85
N MET A 65 -6.64 -15.79 -4.14
CA MET A 65 -7.95 -15.47 -4.71
C MET A 65 -8.31 -16.50 -5.78
N VAL A 66 -9.44 -17.18 -5.60
CA VAL A 66 -9.94 -18.16 -6.58
C VAL A 66 -10.93 -17.49 -7.52
N ARG A 67 -10.63 -17.49 -8.83
CA ARG A 67 -11.50 -16.95 -9.87
C ARG A 67 -11.50 -17.84 -11.11
N GLN A 68 -12.65 -17.87 -11.77
CA GLN A 68 -12.82 -18.61 -13.02
C GLN A 68 -12.02 -17.93 -14.14
N ALA A 69 -11.16 -18.70 -14.80
CA ALA A 69 -10.34 -18.27 -15.94
C ALA A 69 -10.58 -19.15 -17.15
N GLY A 70 -10.31 -18.62 -18.34
CA GLY A 70 -10.23 -19.37 -19.58
C GLY A 70 -8.92 -20.16 -19.69
N GLU A 71 -8.84 -21.02 -20.71
CA GLU A 71 -7.67 -21.88 -20.95
C GLU A 71 -6.41 -21.07 -21.33
N SER A 72 -6.58 -19.84 -21.81
CA SER A 72 -5.51 -18.88 -22.10
C SER A 72 -4.98 -18.12 -20.86
N GLY A 73 -5.39 -18.49 -19.65
CA GLY A 73 -4.96 -17.83 -18.40
C GLY A 73 -5.62 -16.47 -18.13
N HIS A 74 -6.54 -16.04 -19.00
CA HIS A 74 -7.31 -14.80 -18.81
C HIS A 74 -8.54 -15.07 -17.94
N LEU A 75 -8.78 -14.20 -16.96
CA LEU A 75 -9.93 -14.28 -16.08
C LEU A 75 -11.21 -13.84 -16.79
N TYR A 76 -12.32 -14.53 -16.53
CA TYR A 76 -13.64 -14.12 -17.02
C TYR A 76 -14.17 -12.86 -16.29
N GLY A 77 -13.66 -12.58 -15.09
CA GLY A 77 -13.95 -11.38 -14.31
C GLY A 77 -12.65 -10.69 -13.88
N SER A 78 -12.68 -9.37 -13.70
CA SER A 78 -11.53 -8.64 -13.19
C SER A 78 -11.43 -8.73 -11.67
N VAL A 79 -10.23 -8.88 -11.13
CA VAL A 79 -9.97 -8.64 -9.71
C VAL A 79 -9.68 -7.15 -9.53
N SER A 80 -10.52 -6.49 -8.74
CA SER A 80 -10.44 -5.05 -8.50
C SER A 80 -9.83 -4.74 -7.13
N ALA A 81 -9.49 -3.47 -6.90
CA ALA A 81 -9.06 -2.98 -5.58
C ALA A 81 -10.06 -3.30 -4.46
N ARG A 82 -11.36 -3.41 -4.78
CA ARG A 82 -12.40 -3.78 -3.82
C ARG A 82 -12.29 -5.24 -3.39
N ASP A 83 -12.12 -6.15 -4.34
CA ASP A 83 -11.97 -7.57 -4.04
C ASP A 83 -10.73 -7.83 -3.17
N ILE A 84 -9.64 -7.10 -3.43
CA ILE A 84 -8.40 -7.18 -2.64
C ILE A 84 -8.62 -6.64 -1.22
N ALA A 85 -9.31 -5.51 -1.08
CA ALA A 85 -9.64 -4.95 0.24
C ALA A 85 -10.51 -5.93 1.05
N ASP A 86 -11.55 -6.50 0.44
CA ASP A 86 -12.43 -7.48 1.09
C ASP A 86 -11.65 -8.75 1.51
N ALA A 87 -10.68 -9.20 0.70
CA ALA A 87 -9.82 -10.33 1.03
C ALA A 87 -8.86 -10.02 2.20
N ILE A 88 -8.35 -8.78 2.30
CA ILE A 88 -7.53 -8.32 3.42
C ILE A 88 -8.38 -8.22 4.71
N GLU A 89 -9.62 -7.74 4.60
CA GLU A 89 -10.57 -7.69 5.72
C GLU A 89 -10.90 -9.07 6.27
N ALA A 90 -11.01 -10.08 5.40
CA ALA A 90 -11.21 -11.47 5.81
C ALA A 90 -10.04 -12.02 6.66
N GLN A 91 -8.83 -11.49 6.52
CA GLN A 91 -7.67 -11.82 7.37
C GLN A 91 -7.60 -10.99 8.67
N GLY A 92 -8.57 -10.10 8.90
CA GLY A 92 -8.70 -9.32 10.14
C GLY A 92 -8.11 -7.90 10.09
N PHE A 93 -7.63 -7.44 8.93
CA PHE A 93 -7.10 -6.09 8.75
C PHE A 93 -8.14 -5.19 8.08
N LYS A 94 -8.49 -4.06 8.69
CA LYS A 94 -9.42 -3.10 8.08
C LYS A 94 -8.68 -2.24 7.06
N VAL A 95 -8.94 -2.47 5.78
CA VAL A 95 -8.36 -1.70 4.67
C VAL A 95 -9.47 -1.23 3.74
N GLU A 96 -9.47 0.06 3.42
CA GLU A 96 -10.44 0.62 2.47
C GLU A 96 -9.93 0.47 1.03
N ARG A 97 -10.85 0.31 0.06
CA ARG A 97 -10.53 0.27 -1.38
C ARG A 97 -9.66 1.44 -1.88
N SER A 98 -9.72 2.60 -1.21
CA SER A 98 -8.97 3.82 -1.55
C SER A 98 -7.48 3.69 -1.22
N GLN A 99 -7.13 2.79 -0.30
CA GLN A 99 -5.78 2.54 0.17
C GLN A 99 -5.03 1.54 -0.72
N VAL A 100 -5.75 0.72 -1.50
CA VAL A 100 -5.16 -0.23 -2.44
C VAL A 100 -4.78 0.50 -3.73
N GLN A 101 -3.48 0.57 -4.01
CA GLN A 101 -2.97 1.19 -5.23
C GLN A 101 -2.97 0.18 -6.36
N LEU A 102 -3.93 0.33 -7.27
CA LEU A 102 -4.06 -0.52 -8.45
C LEU A 102 -4.38 0.36 -9.66
N ASP A 103 -3.45 0.44 -10.62
CA ASP A 103 -3.62 1.26 -11.83
C ASP A 103 -4.63 0.63 -12.79
N GLN A 104 -4.59 -0.70 -12.92
CA GLN A 104 -5.49 -1.46 -13.77
C GLN A 104 -5.98 -2.73 -13.06
N PRO A 105 -7.27 -3.10 -13.19
CA PRO A 105 -7.78 -4.35 -12.66
C PRO A 105 -7.02 -5.57 -13.19
N LEU A 106 -6.78 -6.56 -12.33
CA LEU A 106 -6.05 -7.77 -12.72
C LEU A 106 -6.97 -8.70 -13.51
N LYS A 107 -6.50 -9.16 -14.67
CA LYS A 107 -7.25 -9.99 -15.63
C LYS A 107 -6.54 -11.29 -16.01
N VAL A 108 -5.42 -11.59 -15.38
CA VAL A 108 -4.59 -12.76 -15.67
C VAL A 108 -4.37 -13.53 -14.39
N LEU A 109 -4.26 -14.86 -14.50
CA LEU A 109 -3.83 -15.72 -13.40
C LEU A 109 -2.35 -15.47 -13.05
N GLY A 110 -1.99 -15.83 -11.82
CA GLY A 110 -0.62 -15.77 -11.32
C GLY A 110 -0.44 -14.88 -10.11
N GLN A 111 0.82 -14.67 -9.73
CA GLN A 111 1.21 -13.88 -8.58
C GLN A 111 1.49 -12.43 -8.98
N THR A 112 0.91 -11.47 -8.26
CA THR A 112 1.14 -10.05 -8.46
C THR A 112 1.33 -9.36 -7.12
N SER A 113 2.33 -8.48 -7.01
CA SER A 113 2.50 -7.64 -5.82
C SER A 113 1.64 -6.37 -5.95
N VAL A 114 0.84 -6.10 -4.92
CA VAL A 114 -0.04 -4.92 -4.87
C VAL A 114 0.36 -4.06 -3.68
N LYS A 115 0.48 -2.75 -3.91
CA LYS A 115 0.87 -1.80 -2.88
C LYS A 115 -0.37 -1.30 -2.12
N VAL A 116 -0.35 -1.41 -0.80
CA VAL A 116 -1.39 -0.92 0.09
C VAL A 116 -0.85 0.23 0.93
N SER A 117 -1.44 1.40 0.78
CA SER A 117 -1.05 2.63 1.48
C SER A 117 -1.89 2.82 2.75
N LEU A 118 -1.34 2.44 3.91
CA LEU A 118 -2.02 2.59 5.20
C LEU A 118 -1.96 4.04 5.71
N HIS A 119 -0.83 4.71 5.48
CA HIS A 119 -0.60 6.11 5.82
C HIS A 119 0.17 6.80 4.68
N PRO A 120 0.15 8.14 4.53
CA PRO A 120 0.90 8.82 3.46
C PRO A 120 2.41 8.53 3.48
N GLU A 121 2.96 8.17 4.64
CA GLU A 121 4.37 7.79 4.81
C GLU A 121 4.59 6.27 4.94
N VAL A 122 3.53 5.46 5.01
CA VAL A 122 3.62 4.02 5.30
C VAL A 122 2.81 3.24 4.27
N ALA A 123 3.52 2.46 3.45
CA ALA A 123 2.93 1.57 2.48
C ALA A 123 3.55 0.17 2.58
N VAL A 124 2.74 -0.85 2.30
CA VAL A 124 3.11 -2.27 2.38
C VAL A 124 2.89 -2.91 1.02
N GLN A 125 3.71 -3.89 0.67
CA GLN A 125 3.48 -4.74 -0.50
C GLN A 125 2.84 -6.05 -0.05
N VAL A 126 1.72 -6.39 -0.65
CA VAL A 126 0.98 -7.62 -0.39
C VAL A 126 1.03 -8.47 -1.65
N SER A 127 1.37 -9.75 -1.50
CA SER A 127 1.37 -10.69 -2.63
C SER A 127 -0.02 -11.25 -2.83
N VAL A 128 -0.56 -11.09 -4.04
CA VAL A 128 -1.87 -11.61 -4.44
C VAL A 128 -1.65 -12.70 -5.47
N THR A 129 -1.99 -13.93 -5.12
CA THR A 129 -1.95 -15.09 -6.01
C THR A 129 -3.36 -15.38 -6.49
N ILE A 130 -3.57 -15.31 -7.81
CA ILE A 130 -4.85 -15.58 -8.44
C ILE A 130 -4.79 -16.96 -9.11
N ALA A 131 -5.64 -17.88 -8.65
CA ALA A 131 -5.68 -19.27 -9.11
C ALA A 131 -7.09 -19.69 -9.57
N ARG A 132 -7.16 -20.76 -10.37
CA ARG A 132 -8.41 -21.30 -10.93
C ARG A 132 -9.17 -22.18 -9.94
N SER A 133 -8.46 -22.86 -9.03
CA SER A 133 -9.00 -23.73 -7.98
C SER A 133 -8.18 -23.61 -6.69
N GLN A 134 -8.83 -23.83 -5.54
CA GLN A 134 -8.20 -23.87 -4.21
C GLN A 134 -7.07 -24.92 -4.14
N GLU A 135 -7.22 -26.05 -4.83
CA GLU A 135 -6.21 -27.14 -4.85
C GLU A 135 -4.96 -26.81 -5.68
N GLU A 136 -5.06 -25.91 -6.67
CA GLU A 136 -3.90 -25.43 -7.45
C GLU A 136 -3.18 -24.30 -6.72
N ALA A 137 -3.89 -23.48 -5.95
CA ALA A 137 -3.28 -22.41 -5.16
C ALA A 137 -2.30 -22.94 -4.10
N ASP A 138 -2.62 -24.06 -3.46
CA ASP A 138 -1.72 -24.72 -2.51
C ASP A 138 -0.49 -25.33 -3.22
N ARG A 139 -0.63 -25.76 -4.48
CA ARG A 139 0.50 -26.26 -5.29
C ARG A 139 1.40 -25.14 -5.77
N GLU A 140 0.85 -24.03 -6.25
CA GLU A 140 1.65 -22.87 -6.67
C GLU A 140 2.32 -22.18 -5.46
N ALA A 141 1.63 -22.09 -4.31
CA ALA A 141 2.24 -21.60 -3.07
C ALA A 141 3.40 -22.49 -2.63
N LYS A 142 3.27 -23.82 -2.69
CA LYS A 142 4.36 -24.76 -2.36
C LYS A 142 5.47 -24.79 -3.40
N ALA A 143 5.16 -24.65 -4.69
CA ALA A 143 6.15 -24.60 -5.77
C ALA A 143 6.97 -23.30 -5.74
N ALA A 144 6.36 -22.16 -5.38
CA ALA A 144 7.06 -20.90 -5.20
C ALA A 144 7.99 -20.94 -3.97
N VAL A 145 7.58 -21.59 -2.88
CA VAL A 145 8.43 -21.81 -1.70
C VAL A 145 9.58 -22.75 -2.04
N GLN A 146 9.34 -23.86 -2.75
CA GLN A 146 10.41 -24.77 -3.18
C GLN A 146 11.36 -24.14 -4.21
N ALA A 147 10.88 -23.29 -5.12
CA ALA A 147 11.75 -22.59 -6.06
C ALA A 147 12.60 -21.51 -5.36
N ALA A 148 12.08 -20.85 -4.31
CA ALA A 148 12.82 -19.89 -3.50
C ALA A 148 13.86 -20.58 -2.61
N GLU A 149 13.54 -21.77 -2.07
CA GLU A 149 14.45 -22.57 -1.23
C GLU A 149 15.59 -23.17 -2.07
N VAL A 150 15.29 -23.64 -3.29
CA VAL A 150 16.31 -24.11 -4.25
C VAL A 150 17.17 -22.95 -4.78
N ALA A 151 16.60 -21.76 -5.01
CA ALA A 151 17.40 -20.59 -5.39
C ALA A 151 18.32 -20.11 -4.26
N ALA A 152 17.90 -20.22 -2.99
CA ALA A 152 18.74 -19.85 -1.85
C ALA A 152 19.92 -20.81 -1.64
N GLU A 153 19.78 -22.11 -1.96
CA GLU A 153 20.90 -23.07 -1.95
C GLU A 153 21.90 -22.82 -3.09
N VAL A 154 21.43 -22.51 -4.31
CA VAL A 154 22.31 -22.28 -5.47
C VAL A 154 23.16 -21.01 -5.31
N VAL A 155 22.66 -19.98 -4.64
CA VAL A 155 23.40 -18.73 -4.40
C VAL A 155 24.50 -18.90 -3.33
N HIS A 156 24.38 -19.89 -2.43
CA HIS A 156 25.41 -20.18 -1.42
C HIS A 156 26.59 -20.98 -1.99
N GLU A 157 26.43 -21.63 -3.14
CA GLU A 157 27.49 -22.43 -3.78
C GLU A 157 28.35 -21.61 -4.76
N GLU A 158 27.85 -20.48 -5.27
CA GLU A 158 28.57 -19.61 -6.23
C GLU A 158 29.52 -18.60 -5.55
N GLU A 159 29.36 -18.30 -4.24
CA GLU A 159 30.23 -17.37 -3.50
C GLU A 159 31.50 -18.05 -2.93
N ALA A 160 31.64 -19.37 -3.07
CA ALA A 160 32.73 -20.17 -2.50
C ALA A 160 33.84 -20.57 -3.51
N ALA A 161 33.88 -19.98 -4.71
CA ALA A 161 35.03 -20.08 -5.61
C ALA A 161 35.93 -18.84 -5.44
N PRO A 162 36.84 -18.78 -4.45
CA PRO A 162 37.80 -17.69 -4.36
C PRO A 162 38.66 -17.67 -5.62
N ALA A 163 38.83 -16.47 -6.15
CA ALA A 163 39.70 -16.14 -7.26
C ALA A 163 41.12 -16.71 -7.06
N GLU A 164 41.50 -17.62 -7.96
CA GLU A 164 42.88 -18.02 -8.19
C GLU A 164 43.21 -17.77 -9.66
N GLU A 165 44.28 -17.01 -9.88
CA GLU A 165 45.19 -16.89 -11.04
C GLU A 165 45.66 -15.42 -11.12
N ALA A 166 46.86 -15.09 -10.62
CA ALA A 166 48.21 -15.37 -11.14
C ALA A 166 48.61 -14.43 -12.29
#